data_AF-A0A6G3Y0G3-F1
#
_entry.id   AF-A0A6G3Y0G3-F1
#
_cell.length_a   1.000
_cell.length_b   1.000
_cell.length_c   1.000
_cell.angle_alpha   90.00
_cell.angle_beta   90.00
_cell.angle_gamma   90.00
#
_symmetry.space_group_name_H-M   'P 1'
#
loop_
_entity.id
_entity.type
_entity.pdbx_description
1 polymer ?
#
loop_
_entity_poly.entity_id
_entity_poly.type
_entity_poly.pdbx_seq_one_letter_code
_entity_poly.pdbx_strand_id
1 'polypeptide(L)'
;GSPAVLSRVELAWEAAHAKSYRIELSADGNTWTNAYSTTTSTGGNETLTVSGEARYVRLTGTERATGYGYSLWEFKVFGTR
;
A
#
# COMPACT_ATOMS: atom_id res chain seq x y z
N GLY A 1 12.10 9.70 4.45
CA GLY A 1 12.48 10.11 3.09
C GLY A 1 12.36 11.61 2.93
N SER A 2 12.72 12.14 1.76
CA SER A 2 12.20 13.43 1.27
C SER A 2 10.86 13.21 0.56
N PRO A 3 10.08 14.26 0.27
CA PRO A 3 8.99 14.16 -0.69
C PRO A 3 9.48 13.63 -2.05
N ALA A 4 8.62 12.87 -2.72
CA ALA A 4 8.81 12.37 -4.08
C ALA A 4 7.44 12.25 -4.77
N VAL A 5 7.43 12.39 -6.09
CA VAL A 5 6.24 12.14 -6.92
C VAL A 5 6.13 10.65 -7.18
N LEU A 6 5.08 10.02 -6.66
CA LEU A 6 4.88 8.58 -6.74
C LEU A 6 4.14 8.17 -8.01
N SER A 7 4.44 6.96 -8.49
CA SER A 7 3.85 6.39 -9.71
C SER A 7 3.26 4.99 -9.52
N ARG A 8 3.89 4.16 -8.68
CA ARG A 8 3.35 2.83 -8.35
C ARG A 8 3.82 2.30 -7.01
N VAL A 9 3.05 1.37 -6.49
CA VAL A 9 3.39 0.51 -5.35
C VAL A 9 3.31 -0.93 -5.81
N GLU A 10 4.31 -1.73 -5.46
CA GLU A 10 4.27 -3.18 -5.66
C GLU A 10 4.25 -3.88 -4.29
N LEU A 11 3.30 -4.80 -4.14
CA LEU A 11 3.11 -5.62 -2.95
C LEU A 11 3.41 -7.07 -3.30
N ALA A 12 4.17 -7.76 -2.46
CA ALA A 12 4.33 -9.21 -2.54
C ALA A 12 3.76 -9.83 -1.26
N TRP A 13 2.48 -10.24 -1.30
CA TRP A 13 1.81 -10.85 -0.17
C TRP A 13 2.12 -12.34 -0.03
N GLU A 14 2.05 -12.84 1.19
CA GLU A 14 1.84 -14.27 1.44
C GLU A 14 0.38 -14.69 1.21
N ALA A 15 0.09 -15.98 1.40
CA ALA A 15 -1.30 -16.48 1.42
C ALA A 15 -2.16 -15.76 2.47
N ALA A 16 -1.59 -15.43 3.64
CA ALA A 16 -2.25 -14.68 4.71
C ALA A 16 -2.24 -13.16 4.43
N HIS A 17 -2.97 -12.72 3.40
CA HIS A 17 -2.97 -11.32 2.93
C HIS A 17 -4.18 -10.51 3.45
N ALA A 18 -4.16 -9.21 3.18
CA ALA A 18 -5.32 -8.35 3.35
C ALA A 18 -6.23 -8.43 2.12
N LYS A 19 -7.47 -8.90 2.29
CA LYS A 19 -8.50 -8.90 1.22
C LYS A 19 -9.00 -7.47 0.96
N SER A 20 -9.19 -6.71 2.04
CA SER A 20 -9.52 -5.30 1.99
C SER A 20 -8.39 -4.47 2.58
N TYR A 21 -7.89 -3.47 1.85
CA TYR A 21 -6.83 -2.57 2.31
C TYR A 21 -6.83 -1.23 1.56
N ARG A 22 -6.05 -0.29 2.08
CA ARG A 22 -5.75 0.99 1.42
C ARG A 22 -4.26 1.33 1.45
N ILE A 23 -3.80 2.01 0.40
CA ILE A 23 -2.53 2.72 0.35
C ILE A 23 -2.81 4.21 0.57
N GLU A 24 -2.09 4.79 1.52
CA GLU A 24 -2.26 6.19 1.91
C GLU A 24 -0.93 6.94 1.80
N LEU A 25 -1.02 8.19 1.40
CA LEU A 25 0.09 9.10 1.20
C LEU A 25 0.04 10.22 2.24
N SER A 26 1.22 10.68 2.67
CA SER A 26 1.32 11.81 3.58
C SER A 26 2.61 12.60 3.37
N ALA A 27 2.50 13.92 3.48
CA ALA A 27 3.65 14.82 3.49
C ALA A 27 4.30 14.93 4.89
N ASP A 28 3.51 14.76 5.95
CA ASP A 28 3.88 15.07 7.33
C ASP A 28 3.84 13.87 8.30
N GLY A 29 3.25 12.75 7.87
CA GLY A 29 3.04 11.54 8.68
C GLY A 29 1.79 11.58 9.58
N ASN A 30 1.06 12.69 9.60
CA ASN A 30 -0.13 12.90 10.45
C ASN A 30 -1.41 12.95 9.63
N THR A 31 -1.40 13.70 8.53
CA THR A 31 -2.53 13.83 7.61
C THR A 31 -2.36 12.85 6.47
N TRP A 32 -3.33 11.98 6.27
CA TRP A 32 -3.25 10.89 5.30
C TRP A 32 -4.33 11.03 4.24
N THR A 33 -3.94 10.90 2.98
CA THR A 33 -4.86 10.88 1.84
C THR A 33 -4.82 9.50 1.19
N ASN A 34 -6.00 8.95 0.89
CA ASN A 34 -6.11 7.67 0.21
C ASN A 34 -5.65 7.81 -1.25
N ALA A 35 -4.69 6.98 -1.68
CA ALA A 35 -4.22 6.91 -3.06
C ALA A 35 -4.68 5.64 -3.79
N TYR A 36 -5.02 4.57 -3.05
CA TYR A 36 -5.58 3.34 -3.58
C TYR A 36 -6.35 2.60 -2.49
N SER A 37 -7.45 1.95 -2.85
CA SER A 37 -8.13 1.01 -1.96
C SER A 37 -8.78 -0.13 -2.74
N THR A 38 -8.81 -1.30 -2.13
CA THR A 38 -9.53 -2.47 -2.64
C THR A 38 -10.23 -3.21 -1.49
N THR A 39 -11.26 -3.96 -1.84
CA THR A 39 -11.96 -4.91 -0.94
C THR A 39 -11.92 -6.35 -1.45
N THR A 40 -11.21 -6.59 -2.55
CA THR A 40 -11.24 -7.84 -3.32
C THR A 40 -9.84 -8.29 -3.74
N SER A 41 -8.81 -7.91 -3.00
CA SER A 41 -7.45 -8.41 -3.23
C SER A 41 -7.42 -9.93 -3.16
N THR A 42 -6.64 -10.52 -4.06
CA THR A 42 -6.39 -11.96 -4.13
C THR A 42 -5.04 -12.34 -3.52
N GLY A 43 -4.27 -11.36 -3.02
CA GLY A 43 -2.92 -11.55 -2.52
C GLY A 43 -1.91 -11.83 -3.63
N GLY A 44 -0.78 -12.45 -3.27
CA GLY A 44 0.35 -12.64 -4.18
C GLY A 44 1.01 -11.32 -4.59
N ASN A 45 1.51 -11.26 -5.82
CA ASN A 45 2.16 -10.07 -6.36
C ASN A 45 1.12 -9.12 -6.94
N GLU A 46 1.02 -7.91 -6.38
CA GLU A 46 0.11 -6.87 -6.83
C GLU A 46 0.89 -5.62 -7.26
N THR A 47 0.54 -5.05 -8.40
CA THR A 47 1.08 -3.77 -8.88
C THR A 47 -0.05 -2.75 -8.90
N LEU A 48 0.11 -1.67 -8.14
CA LEU A 48 -0.89 -0.65 -7.91
C LEU A 48 -0.40 0.66 -8.50
N THR A 49 -1.17 1.24 -9.43
CA THR A 49 -0.95 2.61 -9.87
C THR A 49 -1.36 3.56 -8.75
N VAL A 50 -0.45 4.42 -8.33
CA VAL A 50 -0.72 5.49 -7.36
C VAL A 50 -0.20 6.80 -7.91
N SER A 51 -0.82 7.90 -7.54
CA SER A 51 -0.40 9.24 -7.94
C SER A 51 -0.46 10.19 -6.76
N GLY A 52 0.58 11.02 -6.61
CA GLY A 52 0.65 12.04 -5.58
C GLY A 52 2.07 12.28 -5.11
N GLU A 53 2.30 13.43 -4.49
CA GLU A 53 3.55 13.72 -3.81
C GLU A 53 3.46 13.28 -2.35
N ALA A 54 4.46 12.54 -1.88
CA ALA A 54 4.46 12.03 -0.51
C ALA A 54 5.87 11.89 0.05
N ARG A 55 5.99 12.06 1.37
CA ARG A 55 7.19 11.73 2.15
C ARG A 55 7.03 10.39 2.88
N TYR A 56 5.79 10.02 3.18
CA TYR A 56 5.40 8.80 3.88
C TYR A 56 4.31 8.07 3.09
N VAL A 57 4.40 6.74 3.08
CA VAL A 57 3.42 5.85 2.48
C VAL A 57 3.03 4.82 3.53
N ARG A 58 1.74 4.53 3.66
CA ARG A 58 1.21 3.52 4.59
C ARG A 58 0.29 2.56 3.86
N LEU A 59 0.40 1.28 4.20
CA LEU A 59 -0.56 0.23 3.88
C LEU A 59 -1.42 -0.03 5.13
N THR A 60 -2.73 0.07 5.00
CA THR A 60 -3.68 -0.21 6.09
C THR A 60 -4.62 -1.35 5.68
N GLY A 61 -4.41 -2.55 6.24
CA GLY A 61 -5.32 -3.69 6.04
C GLY A 61 -6.58 -3.58 6.91
N THR A 62 -7.76 -3.69 6.30
CA THR A 62 -9.06 -3.56 6.98
C THR A 62 -9.85 -4.87 7.05
N GLU A 63 -9.53 -5.85 6.20
CA GLU A 63 -10.12 -7.19 6.24
C GLU A 63 -9.08 -8.24 5.86
N ARG A 64 -9.00 -9.31 6.66
CA ARG A 64 -8.13 -10.47 6.41
C ARG A 64 -8.76 -11.40 5.39
N ALA A 65 -7.94 -11.95 4.49
CA ALA A 65 -8.38 -13.00 3.56
C ALA A 65 -8.51 -14.37 4.24
N THR A 66 -7.83 -14.59 5.36
CA THR A 66 -7.81 -15.85 6.10
C THR A 66 -8.05 -15.62 7.60
N GLY A 67 -8.05 -16.69 8.39
CA GLY A 67 -8.08 -16.59 9.86
C GLY A 67 -6.77 -16.07 10.47
N TYR A 68 -5.67 -16.05 9.71
CA TYR A 68 -4.35 -15.59 10.16
C TYR A 68 -4.19 -14.08 10.03
N GLY A 69 -3.13 -13.51 10.62
CA GLY A 69 -2.78 -12.09 10.46
C GLY A 69 -2.40 -11.72 9.03
N TYR A 70 -2.04 -10.45 8.79
CA TYR A 70 -1.48 -10.03 7.51
C TYR A 70 0.01 -10.38 7.43
N SER A 71 0.46 -11.00 6.34
CA SER A 71 1.88 -11.24 6.04
C SER A 71 2.24 -10.74 4.64
N LEU A 72 3.31 -9.95 4.58
CA LEU A 72 3.80 -9.27 3.38
C LEU A 72 5.32 -9.46 3.30
N TRP A 73 5.80 -9.99 2.16
CA TRP A 73 7.22 -10.15 1.89
C TRP A 73 7.90 -8.84 1.50
N GLU A 74 7.27 -8.09 0.61
CA GLU A 74 7.86 -6.86 0.08
C GLU A 74 6.83 -5.74 -0.06
N PHE A 75 7.28 -4.53 0.29
CA PHE A 75 6.57 -3.27 0.06
C PHE A 75 7.47 -2.32 -0.73
N LYS A 76 7.30 -2.29 -2.05
CA LYS A 76 8.12 -1.46 -2.95
C LYS A 76 7.35 -0.23 -3.38
N VAL A 77 7.96 0.94 -3.23
CA VAL A 77 7.39 2.23 -3.60
C VAL A 77 8.26 2.87 -4.67
N PHE A 78 7.65 3.28 -5.78
CA PHE A 78 8.36 3.83 -6.94
C PHE A 78 7.88 5.25 -7.24
N GLY A 79 8.83 6.11 -7.56
CA GLY A 79 8.58 7.51 -7.88
C GLY A 79 9.84 8.22 -8.35
N THR A 80 9.70 9.49 -8.68
CA THR A 80 10.80 10.41 -9.03
C THR A 80 10.93 11.48 -7.96
N ARG A 81 12.17 11.91 -7.72
CA ARG A 81 12.51 12.95 -6.76
C ARG A 81 13.08 14.16 -7.49
#